data_AF-A0A286BU94-F1
#
_entry.id   AF-A0A286BU94-F1
#
_cell.length_a   1.000
_cell.length_b   1.000
_cell.length_c   1.000
_cell.angle_alpha   90.00
_cell.angle_beta   90.00
_cell.angle_gamma   90.00
#
_symmetry.space_group_name_H-M   'P 1'
#
loop_
_entity.id
_entity.type
_entity.pdbx_description
1 polymer ?
#
loop_
_entity_poly.entity_id
_entity_poly.type
_entity_poly.pdbx_seq_one_letter_code
_entity_poly.pdbx_strand_id
1 'polypeptide(L)'
;MTLAMMNTHKAFKALQLAGVSDQQAEAMVEIFTEMQQDNALSRADLMKVGEGISGSIKELDLRLSGAIKELDDRLSGAIKELDLRLSAAIKELDDRLSKAIKELDHRLSGAIQELNTRLFAVETRLNAMEKDIGELKADVKQLKADVSALKTDMRWIKRLLMVMATSMVIASVKYIFS
;
A
#
# COMPACT_ATOMS: atom_id res chain seq x y z
N MET A 1 12.12 -71.13 12.35
CA MET A 1 13.04 -72.26 12.11
C MET A 1 13.02 -73.15 13.33
N THR A 2 12.76 -74.45 13.17
CA THR A 2 12.89 -75.45 14.23
C THR A 2 14.37 -75.82 14.38
N LEU A 3 14.97 -75.51 15.53
CA LEU A 3 16.30 -76.04 15.87
C LEU A 3 16.13 -77.55 16.15
N ALA A 4 16.80 -78.38 15.35
CA ALA A 4 16.93 -79.79 15.67
C ALA A 4 17.88 -79.91 16.87
N MET A 5 17.32 -80.13 18.06
CA MET A 5 18.09 -80.38 19.28
C MET A 5 18.96 -81.63 19.12
N MET A 6 20.21 -81.55 19.59
CA MET A 6 21.13 -82.68 19.58
C MET A 6 20.52 -83.87 20.36
N ASN A 7 20.53 -85.06 19.75
CA ASN A 7 20.12 -86.26 20.46
C ASN A 7 21.28 -86.71 21.36
N THR A 8 21.18 -86.34 22.65
CA THR A 8 22.21 -86.57 23.68
C THR A 8 22.60 -88.04 23.80
N HIS A 9 21.61 -88.96 23.75
CA HIS A 9 21.84 -90.39 23.80
C HIS A 9 22.64 -90.93 22.61
N LYS A 10 22.32 -90.47 21.39
CA LYS A 10 23.07 -90.84 20.19
C LYS A 10 24.49 -90.25 20.20
N ALA A 11 24.64 -89.00 20.64
CA ALA A 11 25.95 -88.34 20.74
C ALA A 11 26.85 -89.04 21.77
N PHE A 12 26.31 -89.37 22.95
CA PHE A 12 27.01 -90.12 24.00
C PHE A 12 27.49 -91.49 23.52
N LYS A 13 26.61 -92.27 22.87
CA LYS A 13 26.99 -93.57 22.27
C LYS A 13 28.06 -93.45 21.19
N ALA A 14 28.03 -92.39 20.38
CA ALA A 14 29.04 -92.17 19.34
C ALA A 14 30.43 -91.89 19.93
N LEU A 15 30.51 -91.19 21.07
CA LEU A 15 31.76 -90.93 21.79
C LEU A 15 32.33 -92.19 22.43
N GLN A 16 31.47 -93.04 23.02
CA GLN A 16 31.88 -94.35 23.53
C GLN A 16 32.49 -95.23 22.42
N LEU A 17 31.87 -95.27 21.24
CA LEU A 17 32.38 -96.01 20.08
C LEU A 17 33.71 -95.46 19.54
N ALA A 18 34.00 -94.18 19.78
CA ALA A 18 35.26 -93.52 19.42
C ALA A 18 36.38 -93.75 20.46
N GLY A 19 36.12 -94.48 21.55
CA GLY A 19 37.10 -94.79 22.59
C GLY A 19 37.19 -93.77 23.73
N VAL A 20 36.21 -92.88 23.87
CA VAL A 20 36.11 -91.91 24.97
C VAL A 20 35.54 -92.61 26.22
N SER A 21 36.08 -92.33 27.41
CA SER A 21 35.54 -92.92 28.66
C SER A 21 34.16 -92.35 29.01
N ASP A 22 33.36 -93.07 29.80
CA ASP A 22 32.00 -92.63 30.15
C ASP A 22 31.97 -91.22 30.77
N GLN A 23 32.88 -90.92 31.71
CA GLN A 23 32.99 -89.59 32.31
C GLN A 23 33.37 -88.50 31.30
N GLN A 24 34.27 -88.80 30.36
CA GLN A 24 34.66 -87.84 29.33
C GLN A 24 33.54 -87.64 28.30
N ALA A 25 32.83 -88.70 27.92
CA ALA A 25 31.71 -88.64 26.98
C ALA A 25 30.52 -87.86 27.57
N GLU A 26 30.24 -88.03 28.86
CA GLU A 26 29.21 -87.29 29.60
C GLU A 26 29.54 -85.79 29.64
N ALA A 27 30.76 -85.42 30.08
CA ALA A 27 31.21 -84.04 30.13
C ALA A 27 31.20 -83.34 28.75
N MET A 28 31.60 -84.04 27.68
CA MET A 28 31.56 -83.49 26.33
C MET A 28 30.11 -83.26 25.85
N VAL A 29 29.21 -84.22 26.07
CA VAL A 29 27.80 -84.07 25.69
C VAL A 29 27.15 -82.93 26.46
N GLU A 30 27.42 -82.81 27.75
CA GLU A 30 26.92 -81.73 28.61
C GLU A 30 27.35 -80.35 28.10
N ILE A 31 28.65 -80.15 27.86
CA ILE A 31 29.20 -78.90 27.29
C ILE A 31 28.54 -78.55 25.95
N PHE A 32 28.40 -79.54 25.05
CA PHE A 32 27.77 -79.30 23.75
C PHE A 32 26.27 -79.00 23.86
N THR A 33 25.57 -79.61 24.82
CA THR A 33 24.15 -79.30 25.07
C THR A 33 23.96 -77.90 25.61
N GLU A 34 24.77 -77.47 26.59
CA GLU A 34 24.73 -76.11 27.13
C GLU A 34 25.04 -75.09 26.04
N MET A 35 26.10 -75.32 25.26
CA MET A 35 26.47 -74.42 24.16
C MET A 35 25.38 -74.32 23.08
N GLN A 36 24.69 -75.41 22.75
CA GLN A 36 23.56 -75.36 21.82
C GLN A 36 22.37 -74.60 22.39
N GLN A 37 22.09 -74.77 23.68
CA GLN A 37 21.02 -74.05 24.37
C GLN A 37 21.31 -72.55 24.44
N ASP A 38 22.53 -72.14 24.81
CA ASP A 38 22.97 -70.74 24.85
C ASP A 38 22.92 -70.07 23.48
N ASN A 39 23.30 -70.80 22.42
CA ASN A 39 23.22 -70.30 21.05
C ASN A 39 21.76 -70.17 20.58
N ALA A 40 20.89 -71.09 20.98
CA ALA A 40 19.45 -70.98 20.72
C ALA A 40 18.82 -69.78 21.43
N LEU A 41 19.16 -69.55 22.70
CA LEU A 41 18.75 -68.37 23.47
C LEU A 41 19.27 -67.07 22.82
N SER A 42 20.55 -67.02 22.47
CA SER A 42 21.17 -65.88 21.79
C SER A 42 20.49 -65.55 20.46
N ARG A 43 20.16 -66.57 19.65
CA ARG A 43 19.39 -66.39 18.40
C ARG A 43 17.99 -65.86 18.65
N ALA A 44 17.31 -66.34 19.69
CA ALA A 44 15.99 -65.84 20.06
C ALA A 44 16.05 -64.36 20.47
N ASP A 45 17.07 -63.96 21.24
CA ASP A 45 17.23 -62.57 21.65
C ASP A 45 17.62 -61.67 20.47
N LEU A 46 18.50 -62.11 19.57
CA LEU A 46 18.78 -61.41 18.31
C LEU A 46 17.52 -61.23 17.45
N MET A 47 16.64 -62.25 17.41
CA MET A 47 15.37 -62.17 16.70
C MET A 47 14.44 -61.13 17.33
N LYS A 48 14.30 -61.12 18.66
CA LYS A 48 13.53 -60.08 19.37
C LYS A 48 14.10 -58.68 19.13
N VAL A 49 15.41 -58.52 19.15
CA VAL A 49 16.08 -57.25 18.84
C VAL A 49 15.78 -56.82 17.40
N GLY A 50 15.87 -57.75 16.44
CA GLY A 50 15.53 -57.48 15.04
C GLY A 50 14.07 -57.06 14.85
N GLU A 51 13.13 -57.73 15.53
CA GLU A 51 11.72 -57.36 15.53
C GLU A 51 11.50 -55.98 16.16
N GLY A 52 12.15 -55.68 17.28
CA GLY A 52 12.08 -54.38 17.95
C GLY A 52 12.64 -53.23 17.10
N ILE A 53 13.77 -53.44 16.43
CA ILE A 53 14.35 -52.47 15.49
C ILE A 53 13.42 -52.26 14.29
N SER A 54 12.89 -53.34 13.70
CA SER A 54 11.95 -53.24 12.58
C SER A 54 10.69 -52.47 12.96
N GLY A 55 10.15 -52.72 14.16
CA GLY A 55 9.02 -51.96 14.71
C GLY A 55 9.34 -50.48 14.89
N SER A 56 10.49 -50.17 15.48
CA SER A 56 10.93 -48.78 15.71
C SER A 56 11.13 -48.01 14.39
N ILE A 57 11.70 -48.66 13.37
CA ILE A 57 11.86 -48.08 12.03
C ILE A 57 10.50 -47.76 11.41
N LYS A 58 9.52 -48.67 11.50
CA LYS A 58 8.17 -48.44 10.98
C LYS A 58 7.47 -47.28 11.71
N GLU A 59 7.62 -47.19 13.03
CA GLU A 59 7.05 -46.09 13.79
C GLU A 59 7.67 -44.74 13.40
N LEU A 60 9.00 -44.70 13.23
CA LEU A 60 9.70 -43.50 12.75
C LEU A 60 9.24 -43.09 11.34
N ASP A 61 9.07 -44.06 10.44
CA ASP A 61 8.60 -43.80 9.08
C ASP A 61 7.18 -43.20 9.06
N LEU A 62 6.28 -43.76 9.88
CA LEU A 62 4.93 -43.22 10.05
C LEU A 62 4.94 -41.80 10.64
N ARG A 63 5.76 -41.55 11.66
CA ARG A 63 5.90 -40.23 12.28
C ARG A 63 6.46 -39.20 11.31
N LEU A 64 7.51 -39.54 10.57
CA LEU A 64 8.13 -38.65 9.59
C LEU A 64 7.17 -38.34 8.44
N SER A 65 6.50 -39.35 7.90
CA SER A 65 5.49 -39.17 6.85
C SER A 65 4.33 -38.28 7.32
N GLY A 66 3.87 -38.47 8.56
CA GLY A 66 2.85 -37.62 9.17
C GLY A 66 3.30 -36.17 9.35
N ALA A 67 4.51 -35.96 9.87
CA ALA A 67 5.08 -34.63 10.08
C ALA A 67 5.30 -33.87 8.75
N ILE A 68 5.75 -34.57 7.71
CA ILE A 68 5.92 -33.98 6.37
C ILE A 68 4.57 -33.53 5.82
N LYS A 69 3.53 -34.38 5.94
CA LYS A 69 2.19 -34.04 5.48
C LYS A 69 1.61 -32.84 6.24
N GLU A 70 1.76 -32.80 7.56
CA GLU A 70 1.29 -31.67 8.36
C GLU A 70 2.00 -30.37 7.96
N LEU A 71 3.31 -30.44 7.69
CA LEU A 71 4.07 -29.28 7.22
C LEU A 71 3.58 -28.81 5.84
N ASP A 72 3.31 -29.73 4.92
CA ASP A 72 2.79 -29.42 3.59
C ASP A 72 1.40 -28.76 3.65
N ASP A 73 0.50 -29.30 4.48
CA ASP A 73 -0.82 -28.73 4.73
C ASP A 73 -0.72 -27.33 5.33
N ARG A 74 0.18 -27.12 6.30
CA ARG A 74 0.42 -25.82 6.94
C ARG A 74 1.00 -24.79 5.98
N LEU A 75 1.99 -25.17 5.18
CA LEU A 75 2.60 -24.27 4.18
C LEU A 75 1.58 -23.90 3.10
N SER A 76 0.83 -24.88 2.59
CA SER A 76 -0.24 -24.66 1.62
C SER A 76 -1.32 -23.72 2.17
N GLY A 77 -1.71 -23.88 3.44
CA GLY A 77 -2.64 -23.00 4.13
C GLY A 77 -2.10 -21.57 4.26
N ALA A 78 -0.86 -21.41 4.71
CA ALA A 78 -0.22 -20.11 4.87
C ALA A 78 -0.09 -19.35 3.54
N ILE A 79 0.24 -20.05 2.45
CA ILE A 79 0.33 -19.46 1.11
C ILE A 79 -1.04 -18.94 0.66
N LYS A 80 -2.10 -19.74 0.82
CA LYS A 80 -3.47 -19.32 0.47
C LYS A 80 -3.93 -18.11 1.29
N GLU A 81 -3.62 -18.09 2.58
CA GLU A 81 -3.96 -16.96 3.44
C GLU A 81 -3.22 -15.68 3.03
N LEU A 82 -1.92 -15.77 2.71
CA LEU A 82 -1.15 -14.65 2.19
C LEU A 82 -1.72 -14.13 0.87
N ASP A 83 -2.09 -15.02 -0.05
CA ASP A 83 -2.69 -14.65 -1.34
C ASP A 83 -4.02 -13.90 -1.18
N LEU A 84 -4.89 -14.37 -0.28
CA LEU A 84 -6.14 -13.68 0.07
C LEU A 84 -5.89 -12.30 0.69
N ARG A 85 -4.93 -12.21 1.63
CA ARG A 85 -4.58 -10.94 2.29
C ARG A 85 -4.00 -9.93 1.30
N LEU A 86 -3.10 -10.37 0.42
CA LEU A 86 -2.50 -9.50 -0.60
C LEU A 86 -3.54 -9.04 -1.62
N SER A 87 -4.40 -9.93 -2.10
CA SER A 87 -5.49 -9.59 -3.02
C SER A 87 -6.45 -8.56 -2.41
N ALA A 88 -6.82 -8.73 -1.13
CA ALA A 88 -7.66 -7.78 -0.42
C ALA A 88 -6.97 -6.42 -0.24
N ALA A 89 -5.69 -6.40 0.15
CA ALA A 89 -4.94 -5.16 0.32
C ALA A 89 -4.76 -4.38 -0.99
N ILE A 90 -4.51 -5.08 -2.11
CA ILE A 90 -4.42 -4.47 -3.44
C ILE A 90 -5.76 -3.83 -3.82
N LYS A 91 -6.86 -4.55 -3.62
CA LYS A 91 -8.21 -4.02 -3.91
C LYS A 91 -8.54 -2.79 -3.06
N GLU A 92 -8.21 -2.81 -1.77
CA GLU A 92 -8.42 -1.66 -0.89
C GLU A 92 -7.62 -0.44 -1.36
N LEU A 93 -6.36 -0.65 -1.76
CA LEU A 93 -5.52 0.42 -2.28
C LEU A 93 -6.09 1.00 -3.58
N ASP A 94 -6.56 0.16 -4.49
CA ASP A 94 -7.19 0.57 -5.76
C ASP A 94 -8.46 1.40 -5.52
N ASP A 95 -9.33 0.93 -4.61
CA ASP A 95 -10.55 1.65 -4.21
C ASP A 95 -10.21 3.02 -3.60
N ARG A 96 -9.19 3.09 -2.75
CA ARG A 96 -8.74 4.34 -2.10
C ARG A 96 -8.15 5.33 -3.12
N LEU A 97 -7.31 4.85 -4.04
CA LEU A 97 -6.74 5.68 -5.09
C LEU A 97 -7.81 6.20 -6.05
N SER A 98 -8.73 5.33 -6.47
CA SER A 98 -9.85 5.70 -7.32
C SER A 98 -10.75 6.78 -6.69
N LYS A 99 -11.03 6.67 -5.38
CA LYS A 99 -11.77 7.71 -4.65
C LYS A 99 -11.00 9.02 -4.57
N ALA A 100 -9.71 8.97 -4.23
CA ALA A 100 -8.87 10.16 -4.13
C ALA A 100 -8.76 10.92 -5.45
N ILE A 101 -8.60 10.20 -6.57
CA ILE A 101 -8.55 10.79 -7.91
C ILE A 101 -9.87 11.51 -8.24
N LYS A 102 -11.02 10.87 -7.99
CA LYS A 102 -12.34 11.48 -8.24
C LYS A 102 -12.56 12.74 -7.39
N GLU A 103 -12.15 12.71 -6.14
CA GLU A 103 -12.26 13.88 -5.25
C GLU A 103 -11.39 15.04 -5.72
N LEU A 104 -10.14 14.76 -6.13
CA LEU A 104 -9.26 15.77 -6.71
C LEU A 104 -9.82 16.36 -8.00
N ASP A 105 -10.36 15.52 -8.88
CA ASP A 105 -10.99 15.95 -10.13
C ASP A 105 -12.18 16.89 -9.87
N HIS A 106 -13.04 16.53 -8.91
CA HIS A 106 -14.19 17.36 -8.54
C HIS A 106 -13.76 18.69 -7.94
N ARG A 107 -12.77 18.69 -7.03
CA ARG A 107 -12.23 19.89 -6.40
C ARG A 107 -11.57 20.83 -7.41
N LEU A 108 -10.76 20.29 -8.32
CA LEU A 108 -10.10 21.07 -9.36
C LEU A 108 -11.12 21.65 -10.34
N SER A 109 -12.09 20.84 -10.78
CA SER A 109 -13.18 21.31 -11.65
C SER A 109 -13.99 22.43 -11.01
N GLY A 110 -14.34 22.29 -9.72
CA GLY A 110 -15.04 23.33 -8.96
C GLY A 110 -14.23 24.63 -8.84
N ALA A 111 -12.94 24.51 -8.49
CA ALA A 111 -12.06 25.68 -8.38
C ALA A 111 -11.88 26.42 -9.72
N ILE A 112 -11.77 25.69 -10.83
CA ILE A 112 -11.70 26.28 -12.18
C ILE A 112 -13.00 27.02 -12.51
N GLN A 113 -14.16 26.43 -12.21
CA GLN A 113 -15.46 27.09 -12.44
C GLN A 113 -15.61 28.37 -11.61
N GLU A 114 -15.18 28.35 -10.35
CA GLU A 114 -15.22 29.54 -9.49
C GLU A 114 -14.30 30.64 -10.03
N LEU A 115 -13.07 30.30 -10.42
CA LEU A 115 -12.13 31.24 -11.01
C LEU A 115 -12.66 31.84 -12.32
N ASN A 116 -13.24 31.03 -13.20
CA ASN A 116 -13.86 31.50 -14.44
C ASN A 116 -15.01 32.48 -14.15
N THR A 117 -15.85 32.18 -13.17
CA THR A 117 -16.95 33.06 -12.75
C THR A 117 -16.42 34.41 -12.24
N ARG A 118 -15.37 34.37 -11.41
CA ARG A 118 -14.73 35.59 -10.88
C ARG A 118 -14.06 36.40 -11.99
N LEU A 119 -13.40 35.74 -12.94
CA LEU A 119 -12.77 36.39 -14.08
C LEU A 119 -13.82 37.12 -14.93
N PHE A 120 -14.91 36.46 -15.28
CA PHE A 120 -16.00 37.07 -16.05
C PHE A 120 -16.62 38.29 -15.33
N ALA A 121 -16.78 38.19 -14.01
CA ALA A 121 -17.26 39.32 -13.21
C ALA A 121 -16.29 40.50 -13.21
N VAL A 122 -14.97 40.23 -13.19
CA VAL A 122 -13.93 41.27 -13.30
C VAL A 122 -13.94 41.90 -14.70
N GLU A 123 -14.01 41.11 -15.76
CA GLU A 123 -14.11 41.60 -17.15
C GLU A 123 -15.33 42.52 -17.33
N THR A 124 -16.48 42.12 -16.79
CA THR A 124 -17.70 42.93 -16.84
C THR A 124 -17.52 44.29 -16.15
N ARG A 125 -16.89 44.30 -14.96
CA ARG A 125 -16.62 45.55 -14.23
C ARG A 125 -15.61 46.43 -14.95
N LEU A 126 -14.59 45.84 -15.57
CA LEU A 126 -13.59 46.58 -16.33
C LEU A 126 -14.21 47.25 -17.57
N ASN A 127 -15.08 46.55 -18.30
CA ASN A 127 -15.82 47.11 -19.42
C ASN A 127 -16.74 48.27 -19.00
N ALA A 128 -17.39 48.15 -17.84
CA ALA A 128 -18.21 49.24 -17.29
C ALA A 128 -17.34 50.46 -16.94
N MET A 129 -16.20 50.26 -16.27
CA MET A 129 -15.26 51.34 -15.97
C MET A 129 -14.69 52.01 -17.22
N GLU A 130 -14.37 51.26 -18.28
CA GLU A 130 -13.92 51.84 -19.54
C GLU A 130 -14.97 52.79 -20.13
N LYS A 131 -16.25 52.39 -20.07
CA LYS A 131 -17.37 53.23 -20.51
C LYS A 131 -17.47 54.52 -19.69
N ASP A 132 -17.47 54.40 -18.36
CA ASP A 132 -17.55 55.55 -17.44
C ASP A 132 -16.39 56.53 -17.66
N ILE A 133 -15.17 56.02 -17.87
CA ILE A 133 -14.00 56.85 -18.20
C ILE A 133 -14.19 57.57 -19.55
N GLY A 134 -14.78 56.89 -20.53
CA GLY A 134 -15.14 57.47 -21.83
C GLY A 134 -16.11 58.63 -21.71
N GLU A 135 -17.18 58.45 -20.92
CA GLU A 135 -18.19 59.47 -20.62
C GLU A 135 -17.57 60.66 -19.88
N LEU A 136 -16.81 60.41 -18.81
CA LEU A 136 -16.12 61.47 -18.05
C LEU A 136 -15.16 62.29 -18.92
N LYS A 137 -14.47 61.64 -19.87
CA LYS A 137 -13.59 62.33 -20.83
C LYS A 137 -14.37 63.24 -21.77
N ALA A 138 -15.59 62.88 -22.15
CA ALA A 138 -16.48 63.74 -22.94
C ALA A 138 -16.94 64.95 -22.11
N ASP A 139 -17.40 64.73 -20.88
CA ASP A 139 -17.83 65.79 -19.97
C ASP A 139 -16.72 66.80 -19.70
N VAL A 140 -15.49 66.32 -19.45
CA VAL A 140 -14.32 67.19 -19.24
C VAL A 140 -14.02 68.04 -20.48
N LYS A 141 -14.17 67.50 -21.70
CA LYS A 141 -14.01 68.27 -22.94
C LYS A 141 -15.09 69.36 -23.05
N GLN A 142 -16.34 69.03 -22.75
CA GLN A 142 -17.44 69.98 -22.78
C GLN A 142 -17.23 71.11 -21.77
N LEU A 143 -16.91 70.76 -20.52
CA LEU A 143 -16.63 71.74 -19.47
C LEU A 143 -15.48 72.69 -19.87
N LYS A 144 -14.43 72.18 -20.53
CA LYS A 144 -13.33 73.00 -21.03
C LYS A 144 -13.80 73.99 -22.12
N ALA A 145 -14.74 73.59 -22.97
CA ALA A 145 -15.34 74.46 -23.98
C ALA A 145 -16.20 75.55 -23.32
N ASP A 146 -17.07 75.17 -22.38
CA ASP A 146 -17.94 76.07 -21.64
C ASP A 146 -17.14 77.13 -20.86
N VAL A 147 -16.07 76.71 -20.17
CA VAL A 147 -15.16 77.63 -19.47
C VAL A 147 -14.47 78.60 -20.43
N SER A 148 -14.12 78.15 -21.64
CA SER A 148 -13.52 79.01 -22.67
C SER A 148 -14.51 80.04 -23.23
N ALA A 149 -15.76 79.64 -23.41
CA ALA A 149 -16.86 80.53 -23.79
C ALA A 149 -17.11 81.58 -22.70
N LEU A 150 -17.26 81.17 -21.44
CA LEU A 150 -17.44 82.07 -20.30
C LEU A 150 -16.30 83.09 -20.15
N LYS A 151 -15.05 82.66 -20.37
CA LYS A 151 -13.89 83.57 -20.37
C LYS A 151 -14.00 84.62 -21.48
N THR A 152 -14.60 84.27 -22.62
CA THR A 152 -14.84 85.19 -23.74
C THR A 152 -15.97 86.16 -23.41
N ASP A 153 -17.08 85.68 -22.86
CA ASP A 153 -18.20 86.51 -22.42
C ASP A 153 -17.75 87.53 -21.36
N MET A 154 -16.95 87.10 -20.38
CA MET A 154 -16.39 87.99 -19.37
C MET A 154 -15.51 89.10 -19.98
N ARG A 155 -14.79 88.82 -21.08
CA ARG A 155 -14.03 89.85 -21.81
C ARG A 155 -14.97 90.85 -22.49
N TRP A 156 -16.06 90.37 -23.10
CA TRP A 156 -17.07 91.23 -23.71
C TRP A 156 -17.76 92.11 -22.68
N ILE A 157 -18.19 91.56 -21.55
CA ILE A 157 -18.80 92.30 -20.44
C ILE A 157 -17.86 93.38 -19.92
N LYS A 158 -16.58 93.04 -19.66
CA LYS A 158 -15.59 94.04 -19.22
C LYS A 158 -15.41 95.18 -20.23
N ARG A 159 -15.37 94.87 -21.54
CA ARG A 159 -15.30 95.90 -22.59
C ARG A 159 -16.54 96.79 -22.62
N LEU A 160 -17.73 96.19 -22.53
CA LEU A 160 -19.00 96.91 -22.50
C LEU A 160 -19.07 97.86 -21.30
N LEU A 161 -18.71 97.39 -20.10
CA LEU A 161 -18.67 98.21 -18.89
C LEU A 161 -17.71 99.40 -19.02
N MET A 162 -16.53 99.21 -19.63
CA MET A 162 -15.61 100.32 -19.89
C MET A 162 -16.22 101.37 -20.82
N VAL A 163 -16.91 100.96 -21.89
CA VAL A 163 -17.59 101.89 -22.82
C VAL A 163 -18.73 102.64 -22.14
N MET A 164 -19.50 101.96 -21.27
CA MET A 164 -20.57 102.59 -20.50
C MET A 164 -20.04 103.58 -19.47
N ALA A 165 -18.95 103.23 -18.78
CA ALA A 165 -18.31 104.13 -17.83
C ALA A 165 -17.77 105.39 -18.51
N THR A 166 -17.09 105.26 -19.66
CA THR A 166 -16.57 106.42 -20.40
C THR A 166 -17.70 107.28 -20.96
N SER A 167 -18.78 106.68 -21.49
CA SER A 167 -19.93 107.44 -21.99
C SER A 167 -20.67 108.18 -20.88
N MET A 168 -20.84 107.57 -19.70
CA MET A 168 -21.40 108.24 -18.51
C MET A 168 -20.55 109.44 -18.07
N VAL A 169 -19.23 109.30 -18.06
CA VAL A 169 -18.32 110.41 -17.72
C VAL A 169 -18.47 111.55 -18.73
N ILE A 170 -18.48 111.25 -20.03
CA ILE A 170 -18.66 112.25 -21.10
C ILE A 170 -20.03 112.96 -20.94
N ALA A 171 -21.11 112.21 -20.71
CA ALA A 171 -22.44 112.77 -20.52
C ALA A 171 -22.52 113.67 -19.27
N SER A 172 -21.90 113.24 -18.17
CA SER A 172 -21.85 114.01 -16.91
C SER A 172 -21.05 115.30 -17.09
N VAL A 173 -19.90 115.25 -17.76
CA VAL A 173 -19.10 116.44 -18.10
C VAL A 173 -19.91 117.39 -18.98
N LYS A 174 -20.55 116.88 -20.05
CA LYS A 174 -21.39 117.69 -20.94
C LYS A 174 -22.53 118.38 -20.18
N TYR A 175 -23.13 117.72 -19.19
CA TYR A 175 -24.20 118.28 -18.36
C TYR A 175 -23.70 119.41 -17.44
N ILE A 176 -22.48 119.33 -16.91
CA ILE A 176 -21.90 120.35 -16.03
C ILE A 176 -21.50 121.62 -16.80
N PHE A 177 -21.05 121.48 -18.05
CA PHE A 177 -20.53 122.60 -18.87
C PHE A 177 -21.54 123.20 -19.87
N SER A 178 -22.80 122.76 -19.87
CA SER A 178 -23.87 123.27 -20.74
C SER A 178 -24.91 124.06 -19.96
#